data_AF-A0A841PIA9-F1
#
_entry.id   AF-A0A841PIA9-F1
#
_cell.length_a   1.000
_cell.length_b   1.000
_cell.length_c   1.000
_cell.angle_alpha   90.00
_cell.angle_beta   90.00
_cell.angle_gamma   90.00
#
_symmetry.space_group_name_H-M   'P 1'
#
loop_
_entity.id
_entity.type
_entity.pdbx_description
1 polymer ?
#
loop_
_entity_poly.entity_id
_entity_poly.type
_entity_poly.pdbx_seq_one_letter_code
_entity_poly.pdbx_strand_id
1 'polypeptide(L)' 'MSTDINASAEKVGLPDMAIDLEEIPWVPQSDRVWFKPVRFDLQSGKWINLLYVKPGGIVNRHRHTSARLHSPRSMRVLGK' A
#
# COMPACT_ATOMS: atom_id res chain seq x y z
N MET A 1 3.19 5.52 23.43
CA MET A 1 2.90 6.93 23.07
C MET A 1 1.97 6.90 21.89
N SER A 2 0.70 7.26 22.09
CA SER A 2 -0.24 7.41 20.97
C SER A 2 0.14 8.68 20.23
N THR A 3 0.76 8.54 19.06
CA THR A 3 1.05 9.68 18.19
C THR A 3 -0.26 10.11 17.58
N ASP A 4 -0.67 11.37 17.75
CA ASP A 4 -1.82 11.91 17.03
C ASP A 4 -1.55 11.77 15.52
N ILE A 5 -2.22 10.81 14.89
CA ILE A 5 -1.99 10.45 13.49
C ILE A 5 -2.37 11.61 12.55
N ASN A 6 -3.32 12.44 12.95
CA ASN A 6 -3.78 13.60 12.19
C ASN A 6 -2.74 14.73 12.22
N ALA A 7 -2.05 14.91 13.34
CA ALA A 7 -0.96 15.90 13.43
C ALA A 7 0.19 15.60 12.43
N SER A 8 0.35 14.36 12.00
CA SER A 8 1.27 13.97 10.91
C SER A 8 0.77 14.41 9.54
N ALA A 9 -0.53 14.27 9.26
CA ALA A 9 -1.15 14.64 8.00
C ALA A 9 -1.15 16.17 7.80
N GLU A 10 -1.42 16.93 8.87
CA GLU A 10 -1.34 18.40 8.83
C GLU A 10 0.06 18.91 8.46
N LYS A 11 1.12 18.26 8.96
CA LYS A 11 2.52 18.64 8.65
C LYS A 11 2.89 18.51 7.18
N VAL A 12 2.24 17.61 6.43
CA VAL A 12 2.51 17.43 4.99
C VAL A 12 1.63 18.32 4.11
N GLY A 13 0.71 19.11 4.70
CA GLY A 13 -0.10 20.10 4.00
C GLY A 13 -1.10 19.53 3.00
N LEU A 14 -1.44 18.24 3.13
CA LEU A 14 -2.42 17.57 2.29
C LEU A 14 -3.75 17.47 3.04
N PRO A 15 -4.91 17.65 2.39
CA PRO A 15 -6.23 17.44 3.00
C PRO A 15 -6.54 15.94 3.16
N ASP A 16 -5.53 15.15 3.51
CA ASP A 16 -5.62 13.71 3.67
C ASP A 16 -6.14 13.40 5.08
N MET A 17 -7.09 12.48 5.18
CA MET A 17 -7.49 11.91 6.46
C MET A 17 -6.47 10.83 6.86
N ALA A 18 -5.84 10.98 8.02
CA ALA A 18 -4.96 9.94 8.53
C ALA A 18 -5.80 8.72 8.95
N ILE A 19 -5.32 7.54 8.60
CA ILE A 19 -5.92 6.27 9.01
C ILE A 19 -4.81 5.47 9.68
N ASP A 20 -5.12 4.86 10.83
CA ASP A 20 -4.17 3.97 11.49
C ASP A 20 -3.99 2.71 10.65
N LEU A 21 -2.77 2.50 10.15
CA LEU A 21 -2.44 1.32 9.37
C LEU A 21 -2.48 0.05 10.21
N GLU A 22 -2.27 0.11 11.53
CA GLU A 22 -2.33 -1.07 12.40
C GLU A 22 -3.77 -1.61 12.51
N GLU A 23 -4.77 -0.75 12.37
CA GLU A 23 -6.18 -1.13 12.31
C GLU A 23 -6.59 -1.71 10.95
N ILE A 24 -5.78 -1.52 9.90
CA ILE A 24 -6.05 -2.03 8.56
C ILE A 24 -5.39 -3.42 8.38
N PRO A 25 -6.19 -4.49 8.23
CA PRO A 25 -5.65 -5.83 8.01
C PRO A 25 -5.04 -5.97 6.60
N TRP A 26 -4.18 -6.98 6.44
CA TRP A 26 -3.77 -7.45 5.11
C TRP A 26 -4.96 -8.09 4.40
N VAL A 27 -5.27 -7.61 3.19
CA VAL A 27 -6.39 -8.11 2.39
C VAL A 27 -5.85 -9.17 1.42
N PRO A 28 -6.37 -10.42 1.45
CA PRO A 28 -5.98 -11.45 0.49
C PRO A 28 -6.45 -11.07 -0.93
N GLN A 29 -5.54 -11.17 -1.91
CA GLN A 29 -5.83 -10.87 -3.31
C GLN A 29 -5.90 -12.14 -4.17
N SER A 30 -4.95 -13.07 -3.97
CA SER A 30 -4.88 -14.38 -4.62
C SER A 30 -4.06 -15.32 -3.73
N ASP A 31 -3.89 -16.59 -4.15
CA ASP A 31 -3.00 -17.50 -3.42
C ASP A 31 -1.61 -16.85 -3.26
N ARG A 32 -1.14 -16.78 -2.01
CA ARG A 32 0.16 -16.21 -1.63
C ARG A 32 0.35 -14.71 -1.91
N VAL A 33 -0.71 -13.97 -2.20
CA VAL A 33 -0.65 -12.52 -2.46
C VAL A 33 -1.64 -11.77 -1.57
N TRP A 34 -1.13 -10.75 -0.89
CA TRP A 34 -1.91 -9.83 -0.07
C TRP A 34 -1.56 -8.40 -0.42
N PHE A 35 -2.51 -7.49 -0.24
CA PHE A 35 -2.23 -6.06 -0.29
C PHE A 35 -2.71 -5.37 0.99
N LYS A 36 -2.06 -4.26 1.32
CA LYS A 36 -2.45 -3.38 2.42
C LYS A 36 -2.59 -1.96 1.87
N PRO A 37 -3.80 -1.38 1.85
CA PRO A 37 -3.99 -0.03 1.36
C PRO A 37 -3.32 0.98 2.30
N VAL A 38 -2.70 2.00 1.72
CA VAL A 38 -1.98 3.06 2.45
C VAL A 38 -2.59 4.43 2.19
N ARG A 39 -3.06 4.68 0.95
CA ARG A 39 -3.66 5.95 0.57
C ARG A 39 -4.66 5.76 -0.56
N PHE A 40 -5.78 6.48 -0.49
CA PHE A 40 -6.74 6.62 -1.58
C PHE A 40 -6.95 8.09 -1.90
N ASP A 41 -6.79 8.44 -3.17
CA ASP A 41 -7.14 9.74 -3.72
C ASP A 41 -8.28 9.52 -4.72
N LEU A 42 -9.49 9.76 -4.25
CA LEU A 42 -10.71 9.57 -5.04
C LEU A 42 -10.85 10.61 -6.16
N GLN A 43 -10.27 11.80 -5.99
CA GLN A 43 -10.38 12.88 -6.96
C GLN A 43 -9.52 12.60 -8.19
N SER A 44 -8.29 12.13 -8.01
CA SER A 44 -7.40 11.80 -9.14
C SER A 44 -7.42 10.32 -9.53
N GLY A 45 -8.23 9.50 -8.85
CA GLY A 45 -8.35 8.06 -9.11
C GLY A 45 -7.06 7.30 -8.82
N LYS A 46 -6.27 7.76 -7.85
CA LYS A 46 -4.98 7.16 -7.48
C LYS A 46 -5.08 6.45 -6.15
N TRP A 47 -4.24 5.43 -5.99
CA TRP A 47 -4.11 4.73 -4.72
C TRP A 47 -2.68 4.23 -4.55
N ILE A 48 -2.31 4.04 -3.29
CA ILE A 48 -1.02 3.47 -2.88
C ILE A 48 -1.32 2.29 -1.97
N ASN A 49 -0.68 1.16 -2.24
CA ASN A 49 -0.79 -0.04 -1.45
C ASN A 49 0.57 -0.72 -1.30
N LEU A 50 0.81 -1.33 -0.14
CA LEU A 50 1.88 -2.30 0.03
C LEU A 50 1.41 -3.63 -0.55
N LEU A 51 2.28 -4.33 -1.25
CA LEU A 51 2.01 -5.66 -1.78
C LEU A 51 2.96 -6.65 -1.08
N TYR A 52 2.38 -7.71 -0.50
CA TYR A 52 3.12 -8.80 0.10
C TYR A 52 2.89 -10.07 -0.72
N VAL A 53 3.96 -10.60 -1.29
CA VAL A 53 3.93 -11.79 -2.15
C VAL A 53 4.86 -12.83 -1.53
N LYS A 54 4.32 -13.99 -1.13
CA LYS A 54 5.13 -15.12 -0.69
C LYS A 54 5.76 -15.83 -1.89
N PRO A 55 6.86 -16.60 -1.70
CA PRO A 55 7.45 -17.40 -2.77
C PRO A 55 6.39 -18.26 -3.49
N GLY A 56 6.40 -18.22 -4.83
CA GLY A 56 5.42 -18.89 -5.69
C GLY A 56 4.10 -18.13 -5.88
N GLY A 57 3.89 -16.98 -5.24
CA GLY A 57 2.73 -16.12 -5.47
C GLY A 57 2.79 -15.44 -6.84
N ILE A 58 1.63 -15.36 -7.50
CA ILE A 58 1.50 -14.79 -8.85
C ILE A 58 0.55 -13.60 -8.81
N VAL A 59 1.06 -12.46 -9.27
CA VAL A 59 0.23 -11.29 -9.59
C VAL A 59 -0.15 -11.39 -11.06
N ASN A 60 -1.44 -11.54 -11.33
CA ASN A 60 -1.94 -11.71 -12.69
C ASN A 60 -1.55 -10.54 -13.60
N ARG A 61 -1.37 -10.84 -14.88
CA ARG A 61 -1.10 -9.84 -15.93
C ARG A 61 -2.21 -8.79 -15.91
N HIS A 62 -1.82 -7.52 -15.85
CA HIS A 62 -2.72 -6.39 -15.89
C HIS A 62 -2.09 -5.22 -16.66
N ARG A 63 -2.94 -4.29 -17.11
CA ARG A 63 -2.53 -3.08 -17.82
C ARG A 63 -2.73 -1.87 -16.92
N HIS A 64 -1.70 -1.02 -16.83
CA HIS A 64 -1.85 0.31 -16.25
C HIS A 64 -2.32 1.28 -17.34
N THR A 65 -3.44 1.95 -17.09
CA THR A 65 -3.98 2.99 -17.97
C THR A 65 -3.28 4.34 -17.76
N SER A 66 -2.60 4.52 -16.64
CA SER A 66 -1.81 5.70 -16.27
C SER A 66 -0.39 5.31 -15.84
N ALA A 67 0.49 6.30 -15.66
CA ALA A 67 1.85 6.07 -15.19
C ALA A 67 1.87 5.49 -13.77
N ARG A 68 2.55 4.36 -13.58
CA ARG A 68 2.76 3.74 -12.26
C ARG A 68 4.19 3.95 -11.79
N LEU A 69 4.34 4.49 -10.58
CA LEU A 69 5.62 4.50 -9.89
C LEU A 69 5.78 3.18 -9.12
N HIS A 70 6.78 2.37 -9.48
CA HIS A 70 7.25 1.26 -8.66
C HIS A 70 8.55 1.68 -8.00
N SER A 71 8.61 1.66 -6.66
CA SER A 71 9.88 1.74 -5.94
C SER A 71 10.42 0.33 -5.75
N PRO A 72 11.55 -0.05 -6.38
CA PRO A 72 12.18 -1.33 -6.15
C PRO A 72 12.98 -1.26 -4.85
N ARG A 73 12.31 -1.16 -3.68
CA ARG A 73 13.00 -1.59 -2.47
C ARG A 73 13.16 -3.11 -2.60
N SER A 74 14.41 -3.57 -2.57
CA SER A 74 14.78 -4.94 -2.89
C SER A 74 13.77 -5.92 -2.29
N MET A 75 13.14 -6.68 -3.18
CA MET A 75 12.33 -7.83 -2.82
C MET A 75 13.31 -8.88 -2.28
N ARG A 76 13.83 -8.66 -1.06
CA ARG A 76 14.60 -9.65 -0.33
C ARG A 76 13.60 -10.69 0.11
N VAL A 77 13.59 -11.80 -0.62
CA VAL A 77 13.07 -13.08 -0.13
C VAL A 77 13.77 -13.33 1.21
N LEU A 78 13.05 -13.15 2.33
CA LEU A 78 13.49 -13.59 3.64
C LEU A 78 13.32 -15.12 3.71
N GLY A 79 14.44 -15.84 3.81
CA GLY A 79 14.56 -17.31 4.02
C GLY A 79 14.37 -18.12 2.74
N LYS A 80 15.31 -18.97 2.27
CA LYS A 80 15.93 -20.14 2.91
C LYS A 80 14.94 -21.01 3.66
#